data_AF-B0E3R4-F1
#
_entry.id   AF-B0E3R4-F1
#
_cell.length_a   1.000
_cell.length_b   1.000
_cell.length_c   1.000
_cell.angle_alpha   90.00
_cell.angle_beta   90.00
_cell.angle_gamma   90.00
#
_symmetry.space_group_name_H-M   'P 1'
#
loop_
_entity.id
_entity.type
_entity.pdbx_description
1 polymer ?
#
loop_
_entity_poly.entity_id
_entity_poly.type
_entity_poly.pdbx_seq_one_letter_code
_entity_poly.pdbx_strand_id
1 'polypeptide(L)' 'MDAHRQRESKWMALMSTWPPAQACQSKKVWELLQEAVPSSVCYLVWVHLTCSRGGVPASGEIEKDMGSRFF' A
#
# COMPACT_ATOMS: atom_id res chain seq x y z
N MET A 1 22.35 1.85 8.81
CA MET A 1 21.32 2.34 9.75
C MET A 1 20.08 2.76 8.94
N ASP A 2 19.76 2.05 7.84
CA ASP A 2 18.96 2.63 6.73
C ASP A 2 17.90 1.67 6.19
N ALA A 3 17.63 0.54 6.87
CA ALA A 3 16.66 -0.46 6.40
C ALA A 3 15.25 0.14 6.26
N HIS A 4 14.87 1.08 7.14
CA HIS A 4 13.62 1.82 7.04
C HIS A 4 13.57 2.65 5.74
N ARG A 5 14.60 3.49 5.51
CA ARG A 5 14.70 4.36 4.33
C ARG A 5 14.74 3.57 3.02
N GLN A 6 15.40 2.41 3.02
CA GLN A 6 15.43 1.50 1.88
C GLN A 6 14.05 0.91 1.57
N ARG A 7 13.28 0.51 2.60
CA ARG A 7 11.91 0.03 2.41
C ARG A 7 10.99 1.12 1.87
N GLU A 8 11.08 2.33 2.42
CA GLU A 8 10.32 3.48 1.91
C GLU A 8 10.62 3.75 0.44
N SER A 9 11.92 3.74 0.07
CA SER A 9 12.35 3.95 -1.32
C SER A 9 11.82 2.87 -2.25
N LYS A 10 11.82 1.59 -1.81
CA LYS A 10 11.28 0.46 -2.57
C LYS A 10 9.78 0.61 -2.84
N TRP A 11 9.02 1.05 -1.84
CA TRP A 11 7.59 1.34 -1.96
C TRP A 11 7.30 2.53 -2.90
N MET A 12 8.02 3.64 -2.74
CA MET A 12 7.88 4.82 -3.59
C MET A 12 8.20 4.50 -5.06
N ALA A 13 9.29 3.77 -5.31
CA ALA A 13 9.67 3.36 -6.66
C ALA A 13 8.63 2.43 -7.29
N LEU A 14 8.06 1.50 -6.51
CA LEU A 14 7.02 0.59 -6.99
C LEU A 14 5.76 1.35 -7.40
N MET A 15 5.27 2.24 -6.54
CA MET A 15 4.06 3.04 -6.82
C MET A 15 4.25 3.95 -8.05
N SER A 16 5.46 4.48 -8.24
CA SER A 16 5.79 5.27 -9.44
C SER A 16 5.87 4.43 -10.71
N THR A 17 6.24 3.15 -10.60
CA THR A 17 6.47 2.27 -11.75
C THR A 17 5.20 1.54 -12.18
N TRP A 18 4.34 1.18 -11.23
CA TRP A 18 3.16 0.33 -11.47
C TRP A 18 1.88 1.15 -11.28
N PRO A 19 1.03 1.28 -12.29
CA PRO A 19 -0.28 1.90 -12.13
C PRO A 19 -1.13 1.17 -11.08
N PRO A 20 -2.04 1.87 -10.37
CA PRO A 20 -2.94 1.29 -9.36
C PRO A 20 -3.61 -0.03 -9.78
N ALA A 21 -4.10 -0.10 -11.02
CA ALA A 21 -4.80 -1.26 -11.56
C ALA A 21 -3.92 -2.51 -11.73
N GLN A 22 -2.62 -2.33 -11.95
CA GLN A 22 -1.66 -3.44 -12.09
C GLN A 22 -1.04 -3.80 -10.74
N ALA A 23 -0.83 -2.81 -9.87
CA ALA A 23 -0.24 -3.02 -8.56
C ALA A 23 -1.08 -3.97 -7.68
N CYS A 24 -2.42 -3.89 -7.73
CA CYS A 24 -3.29 -4.72 -6.90
C CYS A 24 -3.27 -6.23 -7.26
N GLN A 25 -2.94 -6.56 -8.52
CA GLN A 25 -2.88 -7.94 -9.01
C GLN A 25 -1.47 -8.53 -8.95
N SER A 26 -0.47 -7.71 -8.60
CA SER A 26 0.93 -8.10 -8.65
C SER A 26 1.34 -8.92 -7.43
N LYS A 27 1.81 -10.15 -7.66
CA LYS A 27 2.41 -10.99 -6.60
C LYS A 27 3.56 -10.29 -5.87
N LYS A 28 4.36 -9.51 -6.60
CA LYS A 28 5.48 -8.73 -6.04
C LYS A 28 5.02 -7.70 -5.01
N VAL A 29 3.85 -7.10 -5.21
CA VAL A 29 3.26 -6.14 -4.27
C VAL A 29 2.73 -6.84 -3.04
N TRP A 30 2.12 -8.01 -3.19
CA TRP A 30 1.68 -8.84 -2.07
C TRP A 30 2.84 -9.34 -1.20
N GLU A 31 3.94 -9.77 -1.81
CA GLU A 31 5.17 -10.10 -1.08
C GLU A 31 5.71 -8.88 -0.33
N LEU A 32 5.69 -7.70 -0.97
CA LEU A 32 6.11 -6.45 -0.34
C LEU A 32 5.24 -6.07 0.86
N LEU A 33 3.92 -6.32 0.79
CA LEU A 33 2.99 -6.11 1.90
C LEU A 33 3.35 -7.00 3.10
N GLN A 34 3.78 -8.24 2.86
CA GLN A 34 4.22 -9.16 3.91
C GLN A 34 5.54 -8.73 4.57
N GLU A 35 6.42 -8.02 3.86
CA GLU A 35 7.65 -7.42 4.42
C GLU A 35 7.38 -6.21 5.33
N ALA A 36 6.11 -5.87 5.56
CA ALA A 36 5.57 -4.69 6.24
C ALA A 36 5.69 -3.37 5.47
N VAL A 37 4.62 -2.58 5.51
CA VAL A 37 4.56 -1.24 4.92
C VAL A 37 5.03 -0.20 5.95
N PRO A 38 6.00 0.67 5.62
CA PRO A 38 6.38 1.77 6.50
C PRO A 38 5.19 2.70 6.77
N SER A 39 5.04 3.14 8.02
CA SER A 39 3.93 4.02 8.43
C SER A 39 3.87 5.32 7.61
N SER A 40 5.03 5.87 7.22
CA SER A 40 5.18 7.08 6.42
C SER A 40 4.53 7.00 5.04
N VAL A 41 4.46 5.80 4.44
CA VAL A 41 3.91 5.59 3.09
C VAL A 41 2.67 4.70 3.08
N CYS A 42 2.24 4.17 4.23
CA CYS A 42 1.10 3.26 4.35
C CYS A 42 -0.17 3.80 3.70
N TYR A 43 -0.51 5.06 3.96
CA TYR A 43 -1.68 5.70 3.36
C TYR A 43 -1.58 5.79 1.84
N LEU A 44 -0.41 6.15 1.30
CA LEU A 44 -0.18 6.23 -0.14
C LEU A 44 -0.30 4.87 -0.81
N VAL A 45 0.32 3.84 -0.23
CA VAL A 45 0.25 2.46 -0.71
C VAL A 45 -1.19 1.98 -0.71
N TRP A 46 -1.94 2.26 0.36
CA TRP A 46 -3.35 1.90 0.43
C TRP A 46 -4.17 2.56 -0.68
N VAL A 47 -4.11 3.89 -0.83
CA VAL A 47 -4.82 4.60 -1.92
C VAL A 47 -4.43 4.02 -3.28
N HIS A 48 -3.14 3.73 -3.48
CA HIS A 48 -2.63 3.16 -4.73
C HIS A 48 -3.20 1.76 -5.03
N LEU A 49 -3.46 0.95 -4.00
CA LEU A 49 -4.01 -0.40 -4.17
C LEU A 49 -5.54 -0.41 -4.23
N THR A 50 -6.21 0.43 -3.46
CA THR A 50 -7.67 0.46 -3.35
C THR A 50 -8.34 1.27 -4.47
N CYS A 51 -7.67 2.27 -5.05
CA CYS A 51 -8.23 3.08 -6.14
C CYS A 51 -8.46 2.28 -7.44
N SER A 52 -7.98 1.03 -7.53
CA SER A 52 -8.26 0.11 -8.65
C SER A 52 -9.62 -0.60 -8.55
N ARG A 53 -10.20 -0.71 -7.34
CA ARG A 53 -11.57 -1.18 -7.14
C ARG A 53 -12.45 0.05 -7.06
N GLY A 54 -13.17 0.39 -8.13
CA GLY A 54 -13.98 1.61 -8.24
C GLY A 54 -15.02 1.79 -7.13
N GLY A 55 -14.61 2.31 -5.99
CA GLY A 55 -15.44 2.67 -4.85
C GLY A 55 -14.57 3.30 -3.79
N VAL A 56 -14.51 4.64 -3.77
CA VAL A 56 -14.02 5.39 -2.63
C VAL A 56 -14.94 5.06 -1.45
N PRO A 57 -14.48 4.35 -0.41
CA PRO A 57 -15.29 4.16 0.78
C PRO A 57 -15.31 5.50 1.53
N ALA A 58 -16.51 5.94 1.92
CA ALA A 58 -16.69 7.18 2.67
C ALA A 58 -15.81 7.17 3.94
N SER A 59 -15.24 8.33 4.27
CA SER A 59 -14.20 8.53 5.29
C SER A 59 -14.51 8.05 6.73
N GLY A 60 -15.64 7.39 6.99
CA GLY A 60 -16.02 6.85 8.30
C GLY A 60 -15.85 5.33 8.47
N GLU A 61 -15.79 4.53 7.40
CA GLU A 61 -15.60 3.06 7.49
C GLU A 61 -14.14 2.61 7.36
N ILE A 62 -13.29 3.55 6.94
CA ILE A 62 -11.87 3.35 6.62
C ILE A 62 -11.01 2.91 7.82
N GLU A 63 -11.32 3.32 9.05
CA GLU A 63 -10.47 3.02 10.22
C GLU A 63 -10.66 1.58 10.73
N LYS A 64 -11.84 0.98 10.54
CA LYS A 64 -12.15 -0.38 11.03
C LYS A 64 -11.53 -1.47 10.15
N ASP A 65 -11.49 -1.27 8.83
CA ASP A 65 -10.82 -2.22 7.91
C ASP A 65 -9.28 -2.17 8.07
N MET A 66 -8.76 -1.00 8.46
CA MET A 66 -7.33 -0.73 8.66
C MET A 66 -6.70 -1.63 9.73
N GLY A 67 -7.41 -1.85 10.85
CA GLY A 67 -6.93 -2.64 11.97
C GLY A 67 -7.06 -4.16 11.83
N SER A 68 -7.94 -4.65 10.95
CA SER A 68 -8.17 -6.10 10.79
C SER A 68 -7.42 -6.75 9.63
N ARG A 69 -6.89 -5.97 8.68
CA ARG A 69 -6.29 -6.50 7.46
C ARG A 69 -4.77 -6.40 7.39
N PHE A 70 -4.19 -5.53 8.21
CA PHE A 70 -2.75 -5.26 8.23
C PHE A 70 -2.13 -5.27 9.64
N PHE A 71 -2.92 -5.51 10.69
CA PHE A 71 -2.48 -5.79 12.05
C PHE A 71 -2.97 -7.18 12.49
#